data_AF-A0AA42NGQ4-F1
#
_entry.id   AF-A0AA42NGQ4-F1
#
_cell.length_a   1.000
_cell.length_b   1.000
_cell.length_c   1.000
_cell.angle_alpha   90.00
_cell.angle_beta   90.00
_cell.angle_gamma   90.00
#
_symmetry.space_group_name_H-M   'P 1'
#
loop_
_entity.id
_entity.type
_entity.pdbx_description
1 polymer ?
#
loop_
_entity_poly.entity_id
_entity_poly.type
_entity_poly.pdbx_seq_one_letter_code
_entity_poly.pdbx_strand_id
1 'polypeptide(L)'
;MADALRITLKFPVQSPAGNTITHLPIQRLKRKDLMFAQQNFEGDAAIENYLVSRMVGLTIEDLAELDLADSNQVNEVFREVVGGGDGSKVLGRGAATGVALAAKRDSKPGNE
;
A
#
# COMPACT_ATOMS: atom_id res chain seq x y z
N MET A 1 14.37 14.76 -12.54
CA MET A 1 13.22 14.51 -11.64
C MET A 1 12.92 13.03 -11.78
N ALA A 2 13.38 12.20 -10.83
CA ALA A 2 13.20 10.76 -10.93
C ALA A 2 11.70 10.44 -10.94
N ASP A 3 11.27 9.59 -11.87
CA ASP A 3 9.90 9.12 -11.98
C ASP A 3 9.46 8.62 -10.59
N ALA A 4 8.51 9.32 -9.98
CA ALA A 4 8.11 9.03 -8.61
C ALA A 4 7.49 7.63 -8.59
N LEU A 5 8.17 6.67 -7.96
CA LEU A 5 7.65 5.31 -7.77
C LEU A 5 6.26 5.37 -7.11
N ARG A 6 5.32 4.61 -7.68
CA ARG A 6 3.91 4.59 -7.29
C ARG A 6 3.45 3.16 -7.08
N ILE A 7 2.61 2.95 -6.09
CA ILE A 7 1.89 1.71 -5.88
C ILE A 7 0.58 1.81 -6.65
N THR A 8 0.38 0.98 -7.67
CA THR A 8 -0.92 0.85 -8.33
C THR A 8 -1.82 -0.04 -7.48
N LEU A 9 -2.99 0.48 -7.12
CA LEU A 9 -3.99 -0.24 -6.34
C LEU A 9 -4.74 -1.23 -7.22
N LYS A 10 -4.95 -2.44 -6.72
CA LYS A 10 -5.77 -3.47 -7.37
C LYS A 10 -7.25 -3.17 -7.19
N PHE A 11 -7.61 -2.62 -6.04
CA PHE A 11 -8.96 -2.21 -5.69
C PHE A 11 -8.96 -0.69 -5.44
N PRO A 12 -9.41 0.12 -6.42
CA PRO A 12 -9.45 1.55 -6.27
C PRO A 12 -10.34 1.96 -5.10
N VAL A 13 -9.83 2.81 -4.21
CA VAL A 13 -10.60 3.35 -3.10
C VAL A 13 -11.27 4.66 -3.50
N GLN A 14 -12.50 4.87 -3.03
CA GLN A 14 -13.16 6.16 -3.17
C GLN A 14 -12.89 6.97 -1.92
N SER A 15 -12.16 8.07 -2.08
CA SER A 15 -12.03 9.05 -1.02
C SER A 15 -13.41 9.64 -0.69
N PRO A 16 -13.69 10.04 0.56
CA PRO A 16 -14.92 10.74 0.94
C PRO A 16 -15.20 12.01 0.13
N ALA A 17 -14.20 12.56 -0.56
CA ALA A 17 -14.34 13.66 -1.52
C ALA A 17 -14.89 13.24 -2.91
N GLY A 18 -15.20 11.96 -3.12
CA GLY A 18 -15.67 11.42 -4.40
C GLY A 18 -14.55 11.11 -5.41
N ASN A 19 -13.28 11.20 -5.00
CA ASN A 19 -12.14 10.92 -5.86
C ASN A 19 -11.75 9.45 -5.82
N THR A 20 -11.58 8.83 -7.00
CA THR A 20 -11.05 7.46 -7.11
C THR A 20 -9.54 7.48 -7.05
N ILE A 21 -8.99 6.93 -5.96
CA ILE A 21 -7.55 6.76 -5.80
C ILE A 21 -7.17 5.42 -6.43
N THR A 22 -6.33 5.48 -7.46
CA THR A 22 -5.83 4.31 -8.21
C THR A 22 -4.33 4.10 -8.03
N HIS A 23 -3.61 5.13 -7.61
CA HIS A 23 -2.16 5.11 -7.45
C HIS A 23 -1.78 5.83 -6.17
N LEU A 24 -0.88 5.24 -5.39
CA LEU A 24 -0.31 5.84 -4.20
C LEU A 24 1.14 6.23 -4.45
N PRO A 25 1.54 7.49 -4.22
CA PRO A 25 2.94 7.88 -4.31
C PRO A 25 3.76 7.19 -3.22
N ILE A 26 5.04 6.91 -3.47
CA ILE A 26 5.96 6.42 -2.44
C ILE A 26 6.88 7.56 -2.02
N GLN A 27 6.76 8.00 -0.76
CA GLN A 27 7.60 9.05 -0.19
C GLN A 27 8.60 8.48 0.80
N ARG A 28 9.87 8.90 0.70
CA ARG A 28 10.88 8.56 1.71
C ARG A 28 10.65 9.37 2.98
N LEU A 29 10.36 8.67 4.07
CA LEU A 29 10.19 9.26 5.39
C LEU A 29 11.53 9.69 5.97
N LYS A 30 11.50 10.73 6.81
CA LYS A 30 12.67 11.21 7.54
C LYS A 30 12.56 10.83 9.01
N ARG A 31 13.68 10.88 9.74
CA ARG A 31 13.70 10.60 11.19
C ARG A 31 12.73 11.49 11.99
N LYS A 32 12.44 12.71 11.52
CA LYS A 32 11.42 13.58 12.12
C LYS A 32 10.02 12.96 12.11
N ASP A 33 9.67 12.22 11.06
CA ASP A 33 8.35 11.59 10.92
C ASP A 33 8.25 10.41 11.90
N LEU A 34 9.34 9.66 12.09
CA LEU A 34 9.45 8.62 13.13
C LEU A 34 9.33 9.19 14.55
N MET A 35 10.02 10.29 14.84
CA MET A 35 9.92 10.96 16.14
C MET A 35 8.50 11.42 16.42
N PHE A 36 7.83 12.01 15.42
CA PHE A 36 6.43 12.42 15.55
C PHE A 36 5.53 11.21 15.81
N ALA A 37 5.72 10.11 15.08
CA ALA A 37 4.97 8.88 15.27
C ALA A 37 5.09 8.34 16.70
N GLN A 38 6.33 8.24 17.20
CA GLN A 38 6.63 7.75 18.56
C GLN A 38 6.08 8.65 19.67
N GLN A 39 5.93 9.95 19.42
CA GLN A 39 5.42 10.90 20.40
C GLN A 39 3.89 10.95 20.46
N ASN A 40 3.20 10.65 19.37
CA ASN A 40 1.75 10.84 19.24
C ASN A 40 0.97 9.53 19.21
N PHE A 41 1.63 8.39 19.01
CA PHE A 41 0.99 7.08 18.90
C PHE A 41 1.65 6.09 19.86
N GLU A 42 0.83 5.31 20.56
CA GLU A 42 1.28 4.26 21.47
C GLU A 42 1.19 2.88 20.82
N GLY A 43 2.29 2.13 20.88
CA GLY A 43 2.40 0.78 20.35
C GLY A 43 2.94 0.72 18.91
N ASP A 44 3.72 -0.31 18.63
CA ASP A 44 4.42 -0.48 17.34
C ASP A 44 3.46 -0.51 16.15
N ALA A 45 2.28 -1.13 16.30
CA ALA A 45 1.29 -1.20 15.24
C ALA A 45 0.72 0.18 14.86
N ALA A 46 0.45 1.04 15.85
CA ALA A 46 -0.07 2.39 15.59
C ALA A 46 1.01 3.31 14.99
N ILE A 47 2.25 3.18 15.47
CA ILE A 47 3.42 3.88 14.93
C ILE A 47 3.67 3.46 13.47
N GLU A 48 3.69 2.17 13.18
CA GLU A 48 3.84 1.64 11.81
C GLU A 48 2.72 2.16 10.91
N ASN A 49 1.47 2.11 11.37
CA ASN A 49 0.31 2.56 10.59
C ASN A 49 0.39 4.06 10.23
N TYR A 50 0.83 4.91 11.16
CA TYR A 50 1.06 6.32 10.88
C TYR A 50 2.20 6.53 9.89
N LEU A 51 3.30 5.78 10.02
CA LEU A 51 4.42 5.91 9.07
C LEU A 51 4.03 5.46 7.67
N VAL A 52 3.26 4.37 7.57
CA VAL A 52 2.72 3.88 6.30
C VAL A 52 1.82 4.94 5.66
N SER A 53 0.87 5.53 6.39
CA SER A 53 -0.01 6.58 5.85
C SER A 53 0.78 7.78 5.33
N ARG A 54 1.81 8.22 6.08
CA ARG A 54 2.73 9.28 5.67
C ARG A 54 3.56 8.91 4.44
N MET A 55 3.96 7.65 4.29
CA MET A 55 4.71 7.18 3.12
C MET A 55 3.87 7.27 1.85
N VAL A 56 2.59 6.85 1.93
CA VAL A 56 1.67 6.83 0.79
C VAL A 56 0.93 8.15 0.56
N GLY A 57 1.10 9.12 1.47
CA GLY A 57 0.43 10.41 1.40
C GLY A 57 -1.08 10.34 1.66
N LEU A 58 -1.54 9.30 2.35
CA LEU A 58 -2.94 9.14 2.77
C LEU A 58 -3.11 9.52 4.24
N THR A 59 -4.34 9.81 4.63
CA THR A 59 -4.70 9.86 6.05
C THR A 59 -4.78 8.44 6.62
N ILE A 60 -4.75 8.29 7.94
CA ILE A 60 -4.95 6.98 8.59
C ILE A 60 -6.36 6.45 8.29
N GLU A 61 -7.34 7.33 8.14
CA GLU A 61 -8.73 7.00 7.83
C GLU A 61 -8.84 6.43 6.40
N ASP A 62 -8.27 7.10 5.40
CA ASP A 62 -8.24 6.60 4.01
C ASP A 62 -7.42 5.30 3.90
N LEU A 63 -6.39 5.12 4.73
CA LEU A 63 -5.59 3.89 4.76
C LEU A 63 -6.42 2.68 5.23
N ALA A 64 -7.40 2.90 6.10
CA ALA A 64 -8.30 1.86 6.59
C ALA A 64 -9.35 1.42 5.55
N GLU A 65 -9.58 2.25 4.51
CA GLU A 65 -10.47 1.90 3.40
C GLU A 65 -9.79 1.03 2.33
N LEU A 66 -8.46 0.84 2.41
CA LEU A 66 -7.73 -0.02 1.48
C LEU A 66 -8.16 -1.47 1.61
N ASP A 67 -8.26 -2.15 0.46
CA ASP A 67 -8.42 -3.60 0.43
C ASP A 67 -7.21 -4.28 1.10
N LEU A 68 -7.44 -5.42 1.75
CA LEU A 68 -6.38 -6.17 2.44
C LEU A 68 -5.25 -6.61 1.51
N ALA A 69 -5.53 -6.88 0.23
CA ALA A 69 -4.50 -7.21 -0.75
C ALA A 69 -3.60 -6.01 -1.07
N ASP A 70 -4.17 -4.82 -1.13
CA ASP A 70 -3.43 -3.58 -1.35
C ASP A 70 -2.68 -3.14 -0.09
N SER A 71 -3.29 -3.28 1.09
CA SER A 71 -2.65 -3.02 2.38
C SER A 71 -1.39 -3.89 2.59
N ASN A 72 -1.47 -5.18 2.24
CA ASN A 72 -0.30 -6.07 2.26
C ASN A 72 0.82 -5.58 1.34
N GLN A 73 0.48 -5.15 0.11
CA GLN A 73 1.45 -4.63 -0.85
C GLN A 73 2.12 -3.34 -0.34
N VAL A 74 1.35 -2.44 0.26
CA VAL A 74 1.85 -1.20 0.88
C VAL A 74 2.82 -1.52 2.02
N ASN A 75 2.49 -2.48 2.89
CA ASN A 75 3.36 -2.88 4.01
C ASN A 75 4.69 -3.50 3.54
N GLU A 76 4.67 -4.29 2.46
CA GLU A 76 5.90 -4.82 1.87
C GLU A 76 6.79 -3.70 1.31
N VAL A 77 6.19 -2.74 0.59
CA VAL A 77 6.91 -1.56 0.07
C VAL A 77 7.51 -0.76 1.22
N PHE A 78 6.75 -0.54 2.30
CA PHE A 78 7.22 0.18 3.47
C PHE A 78 8.48 -0.45 4.07
N ARG A 79 8.48 -1.78 4.26
CA ARG A 79 9.64 -2.51 4.80
C ARG A 79 10.87 -2.38 3.90
N GLU A 80 10.70 -2.41 2.58
CA GLU A 80 11.80 -2.19 1.63
C GLU A 80 12.37 -0.78 1.73
N VAL A 81 11.50 0.24 1.78
CA VAL A 81 11.90 1.65 1.85
C VAL A 81 12.59 1.97 3.17
N VAL A 82 12.10 1.46 4.29
CA VAL A 82 12.74 1.59 5.61
C VAL A 82 14.10 0.90 5.64
N GLY A 83 14.25 -0.22 4.93
CA GLY A 83 15.53 -0.92 4.73
C GLY A 83 16.52 -0.18 3.82
N GLY A 84 16.19 1.02 3.32
CA GLY A 84 17.04 1.85 2.47
C GLY A 84 16.83 1.66 0.97
N GLY A 85 15.86 0.84 0.56
CA GLY A 85 15.46 0.67 -0.84
C GLY A 85 14.53 1.78 -1.33
N ASP A 86 14.07 1.62 -2.57
CA ASP A 86 13.20 2.58 -3.27
C ASP A 86 11.75 2.07 -3.42
N GLY A 87 11.47 0.85 -2.95
CA GLY A 87 10.18 0.16 -3.15
C GLY A 87 10.05 -0.56 -4.49
N SER A 88 11.07 -0.43 -5.37
CA SER A 88 11.07 -0.99 -6.72
C SER A 88 11.18 -2.52 -6.73
N LYS A 89 11.84 -3.13 -5.74
CA LYS A 89 11.98 -4.60 -5.68
C LYS A 89 10.64 -5.25 -5.35
N VAL A 90 9.83 -4.66 -4.48
CA VAL A 90 8.48 -5.16 -4.15
C VAL A 90 7.55 -4.95 -5.34
N LEU A 91 7.53 -3.75 -5.93
CA LEU A 91 6.67 -3.46 -7.08
C LEU A 91 7.01 -4.30 -8.31
N GLY A 92 8.30 -4.61 -8.52
CA GLY A 92 8.74 -5.51 -9.59
C GLY A 92 8.35 -6.98 -9.39
N ARG A 93 8.10 -7.42 -8.15
CA ARG A 93 7.66 -8.80 -7.84
C ARG A 93 6.16 -9.01 -8.12
N GLY A 94 5.33 -7.99 -7.89
CA GLY A 94 3.86 -8.08 -8.05
C GLY A 94 3.40 -8.41 -9.48
N ALA A 95 4.16 -7.98 -10.51
CA ALA A 95 3.90 -8.32 -11.90
C ALA A 95 3.97 -9.83 -12.19
N ALA A 96 4.73 -10.61 -11.40
CA ALA A 96 4.87 -12.05 -11.59
C ALA A 96 3.75 -12.87 -10.92
N THR A 97 3.11 -12.36 -9.86
CA THR A 97 2.13 -13.13 -9.05
C THR A 97 0.67 -12.88 -9.46
N GLY A 98 0.38 -11.80 -10.19
CA GLY A 98 -0.99 -11.44 -10.62
C GLY A 98 -1.63 -12.37 -11.65
N VAL A 99 -0.86 -13.23 -12.32
CA VAL A 99 -1.38 -14.12 -13.37
C VAL A 99 -2.00 -15.41 -12.81
N ALA A 100 -1.70 -15.78 -11.55
CA ALA A 100 -2.08 -17.09 -11.03
C ALA A 100 -3.46 -17.15 -10.33
N LEU A 101 -4.03 -16.02 -9.90
CA LEU A 101 -5.25 -16.02 -9.05
C LEU A 101 -6.54 -15.70 -9.80
N ALA A 102 -6.48 -15.15 -11.01
CA ALA A 102 -7.68 -14.86 -11.82
C ALA A 102 -8.26 -16.11 -12.52
N ALA A 103 -7.52 -17.21 -12.62
CA ALA A 103 -7.89 -18.37 -13.44
C ALA A 103 -8.77 -19.44 -12.74
N LYS A 104 -9.27 -19.21 -11.51
CA LYS A 104 -10.01 -20.24 -10.75
C LYS A 104 -11.49 -19.96 -10.48
N ARG A 105 -12.11 -18.96 -11.12
CA ARG A 105 -13.54 -18.63 -10.88
C ARG A 105 -14.51 -18.92 -12.03
N ASP A 106 -14.08 -19.56 -13.11
CA ASP A 106 -14.99 -20.03 -14.16
C ASP A 106 -14.90 -21.55 -14.33
N SER A 107 -15.61 -22.27 -13.47
CA SER A 107 -16.05 -23.64 -13.74
C SER A 107 -17.30 -23.93 -12.91
N LYS A 108 -18.43 -23.37 -13.35
CA LYS A 108 -19.70 -24.08 -13.20
C LYS A 108 -19.80 -25.04 -14.39
N PRO A 109 -20.14 -26.31 -14.14
CA PRO A 109 -21.21 -26.88 -14.93
C PRO A 109 -22.27 -27.50 -14.03
N GLY A 110 -23.51 -27.04 -14.22
CA GLY A 110 -24.68 -27.88 -14.02
C GLY A 110 -24.97 -28.68 -15.29
N ASN A 111 -25.97 -29.56 -15.17
CA ASN A 111 -26.43 -30.62 -16.08
C ASN A 111 -25.47 -31.84 -16.09
N GLU A 112 -25.94 -33.07 -15.85
CA GLU A 112 -27.28 -33.65 -15.98
C GLU A 112 -27.43 -34.85 -15.03
#